data_AF-A0A7C1NIB1-F1
#
_entry.id   AF-A0A7C1NIB1-F1
#
_cell.length_a   1.000
_cell.length_b   1.000
_cell.length_c   1.000
_cell.angle_alpha   90.00
_cell.angle_beta   90.00
_cell.angle_gamma   90.00
#
_symmetry.space_group_name_H-M   'P 1'
#
loop_
_entity.id
_entity.type
_entity.pdbx_description
1 polymer ?
#
loop_
_entity_poly.entity_id
_entity_poly.type
_entity_poly.pdbx_seq_one_letter_code
_entity_poly.pdbx_strand_id
1 'polypeptide(L)' 'MGLDVSETRAGLIPICSYCKKIRDDEGVEKGAGPWSEVDVYFSRKRGSKFTHSICPGCVEKFFEGLEGTPYPKGQSRE' A
#
# COMPACT_ATOMS: atom_id res chain seq x y z
N MET A 1 -28.62 13.60 -12.63
CA MET A 1 -27.67 13.66 -11.50
C MET A 1 -26.38 13.00 -11.96
N GLY A 2 -25.48 13.78 -12.57
CA GLY A 2 -24.18 13.30 -13.02
C GLY A 2 -23.15 13.53 -11.91
N LEU A 3 -22.60 12.44 -11.36
CA LEU A 3 -21.42 12.53 -10.52
C LEU A 3 -20.21 12.51 -11.45
N ASP A 4 -19.85 13.71 -11.90
CA ASP A 4 -18.58 13.96 -12.53
C ASP A 4 -17.48 13.85 -11.44
N VAL A 5 -16.64 12.82 -11.53
CA VAL A 5 -15.42 12.69 -10.73
C VAL A 5 -14.19 13.03 -11.59
N SER A 6 -14.34 13.93 -12.57
CA SER A 6 -13.33 14.20 -13.59
C SER A 6 -12.35 15.32 -13.23
N GLU A 7 -12.05 15.51 -11.94
CA GLU A 7 -10.90 16.31 -11.53
C GLU A 7 -10.04 15.50 -10.56
N THR A 8 -8.98 14.88 -11.09
CA THR A 8 -7.80 14.58 -10.27
C THR A 8 -7.25 15.93 -9.80
N ARG A 9 -7.78 16.44 -8.69
CA ARG A 9 -7.15 17.53 -7.92
C ARG A 9 -5.68 17.14 -7.77
N ALA A 10 -4.77 17.98 -8.27
CA ALA A 10 -3.34 17.72 -8.24
C ALA A 10 -2.93 17.31 -6.81
N GLY A 11 -2.60 16.03 -6.61
CA GLY A 11 -2.27 15.47 -5.30
C GLY A 11 -3.05 14.20 -4.88
N LEU A 12 -4.16 13.86 -5.55
CA LEU A 12 -4.88 12.61 -5.27
C LEU A 12 -4.32 11.44 -6.10
N ILE A 13 -3.95 10.35 -5.42
CA ILE A 13 -3.49 9.11 -6.05
C ILE A 13 -4.68 8.15 -6.18
N PRO A 14 -5.05 7.71 -7.40
CA PRO A 14 -6.16 6.78 -7.59
C PRO A 14 -5.81 5.39 -7.05
N ILE A 15 -6.58 4.92 -6.07
CA ILE A 15 -6.40 3.61 -5.42
C ILE A 15 -7.65 2.76 -5.63
N CYS A 16 -7.47 1.47 -5.97
CA CYS A 16 -8.57 0.53 -6.09
C CYS A 16 -9.12 0.23 -4.69
N SER A 17 -10.42 0.49 -4.46
CA SER A 17 -11.06 0.26 -3.15
C SER A 17 -11.03 -1.19 -2.70
N TYR A 18 -10.96 -2.14 -3.65
CA TYR A 18 -10.92 -3.58 -3.37
C TYR A 18 -9.50 -4.07 -3.08
N CYS A 19 -8.59 -3.96 -4.05
CA CYS A 19 -7.24 -4.55 -3.96
C CYS A 19 -6.14 -3.57 -3.52
N LYS A 20 -6.46 -2.29 -3.30
CA LYS A 20 -5.54 -1.24 -2.86
C LYS A 20 -4.35 -0.93 -3.78
N LYS A 21 -4.33 -1.48 -4.99
CA LYS A 21 -3.36 -1.10 -6.04
C LYS A 21 -3.56 0.36 -6.46
N ILE A 22 -2.49 0.99 -6.93
CA ILE A 22 -2.47 2.35 -7.47
C ILE A 22 -2.53 2.28 -9.00
N ARG A 23 -3.37 3.13 -9.61
CA ARG A 23 -3.38 3.32 -11.07
C ARG A 23 -2.37 4.40 -11.46
N ASP A 24 -1.48 4.09 -12.38
CA ASP A 24 -0.51 5.06 -12.91
C ASP A 24 -1.00 5.61 -14.25
N ASP A 25 -1.72 6.73 -14.20
CA ASP A 25 -2.22 7.43 -15.39
C ASP A 25 -1.16 8.40 -15.99
N GLU A 26 0.10 8.36 -15.54
CA GLU A 26 1.15 9.25 -16.07
C GLU A 26 1.51 8.90 -17.51
N GLY A 27 1.45 9.90 -18.40
CA GLY A 27 1.80 9.74 -19.81
C GLY A 27 0.76 9.01 -20.66
N VAL A 28 -0.42 8.67 -20.10
CA VAL A 28 -1.53 8.01 -20.81
C VAL A 28 -2.85 8.77 -20.61
N GLU A 29 -3.89 8.34 -21.31
CA GLU A 29 -5.24 8.86 -21.09
C GLU A 29 -5.68 8.59 -19.64
N LYS A 30 -6.22 9.62 -18.98
CA LYS A 30 -6.66 9.52 -17.59
C LYS A 30 -7.69 8.39 -17.45
N GLY A 31 -7.43 7.44 -16.56
CA GLY A 31 -8.30 6.29 -16.36
C GLY A 31 -7.86 5.02 -17.05
N ALA A 32 -6.91 5.10 -18.00
CA ALA A 32 -6.44 3.97 -18.80
C ALA A 32 -5.09 3.41 -18.35
N GLY A 33 -4.48 3.97 -17.29
CA GLY A 33 -3.18 3.54 -16.79
C GLY A 33 -3.16 2.14 -16.18
N PRO A 34 -1.98 1.49 -16.15
CA PRO A 34 -1.82 0.19 -15.50
C PRO A 34 -1.96 0.30 -13.97
N TRP A 35 -2.43 -0.78 -13.35
CA TRP A 35 -2.48 -0.93 -11.90
C TRP A 35 -1.20 -1.58 -11.38
N SER A 36 -0.64 -1.02 -10.31
CA SER A 36 0.59 -1.53 -9.67
C SER A 36 0.48 -1.51 -8.15
N GLU A 37 1.32 -2.30 -7.49
CA GLU A 37 1.41 -2.28 -6.03
C GLU A 37 1.97 -0.94 -5.52
N VAL A 38 1.64 -0.61 -4.28
CA VAL A 38 1.94 0.71 -3.69
C VAL A 38 3.45 0.95 -3.62
N ASP A 39 4.20 -0.05 -3.18
CA ASP A 39 5.65 -0.02 -3.09
C ASP A 39 6.28 0.12 -4.49
N VAL A 40 5.80 -0.61 -5.49
CA VAL A 40 6.30 -0.54 -6.88
C VAL A 40 6.07 0.86 -7.45
N TYR A 41 4.87 1.42 -7.27
CA TYR A 41 4.53 2.76 -7.74
C TYR A 41 5.47 3.81 -7.16
N PHE A 42 5.66 3.84 -5.83
CA PHE A 42 6.50 4.83 -5.19
C PHE A 42 8.00 4.59 -5.39
N SER A 43 8.43 3.34 -5.49
CA SER A 43 9.82 3.00 -5.86
C SER A 43 10.15 3.58 -7.23
N ARG A 44 9.26 3.43 -8.22
CA ARG A 44 9.43 3.97 -9.57
C ARG A 44 9.42 5.51 -9.59
N LYS A 45 8.50 6.15 -8.86
CA LYS A 45 8.31 7.62 -8.90
C LYS A 45 9.30 8.39 -8.04
N ARG A 46 9.79 7.81 -6.94
CA ARG A 46 10.59 8.51 -5.92
C ARG A 46 11.91 7.82 -5.57
N GLY A 47 12.24 6.70 -6.21
CA GLY A 47 13.46 5.95 -5.92
C GLY A 47 13.53 5.38 -4.51
N SER A 48 12.39 5.29 -3.81
CA SER A 48 12.32 4.76 -2.44
C SER A 48 12.54 3.25 -2.44
N LYS A 49 13.14 2.72 -1.37
CA LYS A 49 13.25 1.27 -1.12
C LYS A 49 12.30 0.89 0.01
N PHE A 50 11.56 -0.19 -0.17
CA PHE A 50 10.59 -0.68 0.82
C PHE A 50 11.03 -2.03 1.39
N THR A 51 10.72 -2.24 2.67
CA THR A 51 10.85 -3.52 3.36
C THR A 51 9.49 -3.95 3.88
N HIS A 52 9.21 -5.25 3.90
CA HIS A 52 7.94 -5.79 4.37
C HIS A 52 8.12 -6.47 5.72
N SER A 53 7.70 -5.79 6.79
CA SER A 53 7.68 -6.33 8.16
C SER A 53 6.25 -6.45 8.67
N ILE A 54 5.97 -7.45 9.50
CA ILE A 54 4.69 -7.57 10.21
C ILE A 54 4.80 -6.80 11.54
N CYS A 55 3.88 -5.87 11.81
CA CYS A 55 3.90 -5.12 13.06
C CYS A 55 3.43 -6.00 14.25
N PRO A 56 3.83 -5.68 15.50
CA PRO A 56 3.46 -6.47 16.67
C PRO A 56 1.96 -6.71 16.81
N GLY A 57 1.12 -5.71 16.55
CA GLY A 57 -0.34 -5.84 16.63
C GLY A 57 -0.92 -6.80 15.58
N CYS A 58 -0.32 -6.88 14.38
CA CYS A 58 -0.72 -7.88 13.39
C CYS A 58 -0.25 -9.28 13.78
N VAL A 59 0.95 -9.41 14.38
CA VAL A 59 1.41 -10.70 14.90
C VAL A 59 0.46 -11.19 16.00
N GLU A 60 0.12 -10.34 16.97
CA GLU A 60 -0.83 -10.69 18.02
C GLU A 60 -2.20 -11.07 17.43
N LYS A 61 -2.73 -10.29 16.49
CA LYS A 61 -4.05 -10.56 15.93
C LYS A 61 -4.14 -11.84 15.09
N PHE A 62 -3.09 -12.18 14.32
CA PHE A 62 -3.16 -13.24 13.31
C PHE A 62 -2.31 -14.47 13.62
N PHE A 63 -1.37 -14.36 14.56
CA PHE A 63 -0.41 -15.42 14.89
C PHE A 63 -0.42 -15.78 16.38
N GLU A 64 -1.37 -15.27 17.17
CA GLU A 64 -1.54 -15.68 18.56
C GLU A 64 -1.83 -17.19 18.63
N GLY A 65 -1.02 -17.90 19.43
CA GLY A 65 -1.11 -19.35 19.62
C GLY A 65 -0.29 -20.20 18.65
N LEU A 66 0.42 -19.60 17.70
CA LEU A 66 1.36 -20.33 16.85
C LEU A 66 2.72 -20.46 17.56
N GLU A 67 3.26 -21.68 17.65
CA GLU A 67 4.63 -21.90 18.09
C GLU A 67 5.61 -21.31 17.07
N GLY A 68 6.54 -20.47 17.52
CA GLY A 68 7.56 -19.87 16.66
C GLY A 68 7.20 -18.53 16.00
N THR A 69 6.38 -17.69 16.64
CA THR A 69 6.10 -16.34 16.09
C THR A 69 7.41 -15.53 15.92
N PRO A 70 7.51 -14.68 14.89
CA PRO A 70 8.70 -13.86 14.64
C PRO A 70 8.93 -12.75 15.69
N TYR A 71 8.06 -12.64 16.70
CA TYR A 71 8.19 -11.69 17.80
C TYR A 71 8.25 -12.44 19.15
N PRO A 72 9.44 -12.68 19.70
CA PRO A 72 9.56 -13.29 21.02
C PRO A 72 8.92 -12.38 22.08
N LYS A 73 8.02 -12.92 22.90
CA LYS A 73 7.48 -12.16 24.03
C LYS A 73 8.62 -11.81 24.99
N GLY A 74 8.83 -10.51 25.25
CA GLY A 74 9.80 -10.03 26.25
C GLY A 74 11.02 -9.25 25.74
N GLN A 75 11.13 -8.91 24.45
CA GLN A 75 12.21 -8.04 23.97
C GLN A 75 11.81 -6.57 24.08
N SER A 76 12.26 -5.90 25.16
CA SER A 76 12.37 -4.45 25.19
C SER A 76 13.33 -4.02 24.09
N ARG A 77 12.86 -3.21 23.14
CA ARG A 77 13.76 -2.46 22.26
C ARG A 77 14.50 -1.47 23.14
N GLU A 78 15.78 -1.73 23.36
CA GLU A 78 16.74 -0.69 23.75
C GLU A 78 16.80 0.42 22.70
#